data_AF-A0A7W6B9M9-F1
#
_entry.id   AF-A0A7W6B9M9-F1
#
_cell.length_a   1.000
_cell.length_b   1.000
_cell.length_c   1.000
_cell.angle_alpha   90.00
_cell.angle_beta   90.00
_cell.angle_gamma   90.00
#
_symmetry.space_group_name_H-M   'P 1'
#
loop_
_entity.id
_entity.type
_entity.pdbx_description
1 polymer ?
#
loop_
_entity_poly.entity_id
_entity_poly.type
_entity_poly.pdbx_seq_one_letter_code
_entity_poly.pdbx_strand_id
1 'polypeptide(L)' 'MPLIDSSQRRQKDPIVNVMLNGGRVTSGFRAALFAASSRAGISVNEYVIQAAGEKLLATGSQFSGVFEPGDIPSPAAIDG' A
#
# COMPACT_ATOMS: atom_id res chain seq x y z
N MET A 1 10.38 24.27 35.53
CA MET A 1 10.33 22.84 35.17
C MET A 1 9.04 22.63 34.37
N PRO A 2 9.05 22.65 33.03
CA PRO A 2 7.85 22.35 32.27
C PRO A 2 7.72 20.83 32.12
N LEU A 3 6.51 20.36 32.38
CA LEU A 3 6.09 18.98 32.19
C LEU A 3 6.25 18.62 30.71
N ILE A 4 6.94 17.52 30.47
CA ILE A 4 7.14 16.91 29.16
C ILE A 4 5.73 16.54 28.66
N ASP A 5 5.26 17.23 27.62
CA ASP A 5 4.01 16.89 26.96
C ASP A 5 4.23 15.60 26.18
N SER A 6 3.97 14.46 26.85
CA SER A 6 4.16 13.12 26.33
C SER A 6 3.07 12.69 25.34
N SER A 7 2.37 13.65 24.72
CA SER A 7 1.33 13.37 23.73
C SER A 7 1.73 13.87 22.36
N GLN A 8 2.91 13.48 21.87
CA GLN A 8 3.06 13.26 20.44
C GLN A 8 2.14 12.08 20.06
N ARG A 9 0.84 12.37 19.90
CA ARG A 9 -0.05 11.53 19.10
C ARG A 9 0.71 11.34 17.79
N ARG A 10 1.22 10.12 17.55
CA ARG A 10 1.83 9.75 16.27
C ARG A 10 0.86 10.24 15.19
N GLN A 11 1.24 11.31 14.51
CA GLN A 11 0.39 11.92 13.51
C GLN A 11 0.21 10.86 12.44
N LYS A 12 -1.03 10.37 12.27
CA LYS A 12 -1.33 9.32 11.31
C LYS A 12 -0.90 9.80 9.93
N ASP A 13 -0.19 8.96 9.18
CA ASP A 13 0.25 9.33 7.83
C ASP A 13 -0.98 9.76 7.01
N PRO A 14 -0.91 10.94 6.35
CA PRO A 14 -2.06 11.45 5.62
C PRO A 14 -2.33 10.60 4.38
N ILE A 15 -3.61 10.27 4.15
CA ILE A 15 -4.05 9.57 2.95
C ILE A 15 -4.12 10.57 1.80
N VAL A 16 -3.45 10.26 0.70
CA VAL A 16 -3.37 11.11 -0.50
C VAL A 16 -3.78 10.32 -1.75
N ASN A 17 -4.34 11.04 -2.73
CA ASN A 17 -4.75 10.43 -3.99
C ASN A 17 -3.56 10.22 -4.93
N VAL A 18 -3.53 9.08 -5.62
CA VAL A 18 -2.60 8.81 -6.72
C VAL A 18 -3.36 8.94 -8.04
N MET A 19 -2.92 9.82 -8.92
CA MET A 19 -3.42 9.95 -10.29
C MET A 19 -2.36 9.48 -11.29
N LEU A 20 -2.55 8.29 -11.86
CA LEU A 20 -1.65 7.73 -12.88
C LEU A 20 -2.16 8.07 -14.29
N ASN A 21 -1.36 8.76 -15.08
CA ASN A 21 -1.66 9.04 -16.49
C ASN A 21 -0.87 8.08 -17.40
N GLY A 22 -1.53 7.41 -18.35
CA GLY A 22 -0.85 6.61 -19.40
C GLY A 22 -0.98 5.09 -19.35
N GLY A 23 -2.07 4.53 -18.81
CA GLY A 23 -2.28 3.08 -18.63
C GLY A 23 -2.59 2.27 -19.91
N ARG A 24 -1.74 2.30 -20.94
CA ARG A 24 -1.84 1.37 -22.07
C ARG A 24 -1.08 0.08 -21.77
N VAL A 25 -1.79 -1.03 -21.78
CA VAL A 25 -1.26 -2.37 -21.47
C VAL A 25 -1.63 -3.36 -22.56
N THR A 26 -0.97 -4.52 -22.58
CA THR A 26 -1.37 -5.61 -23.48
C THR A 26 -2.74 -6.17 -23.07
N SER A 27 -3.51 -6.66 -24.04
CA SER A 27 -4.84 -7.24 -23.79
C SER A 27 -4.78 -8.44 -22.84
N GLY A 28 -3.75 -9.29 -22.99
CA GLY A 28 -3.53 -10.44 -22.11
C GLY A 28 -3.28 -10.04 -20.66
N PHE A 29 -2.45 -9.01 -20.44
CA PHE A 29 -2.24 -8.46 -19.10
C PHE A 29 -3.54 -7.89 -18.52
N ARG A 30 -4.29 -7.11 -19.31
CA ARG A 30 -5.59 -6.58 -18.87
C ARG A 30 -6.54 -7.68 -18.42
N ALA A 31 -6.66 -8.77 -19.19
CA ALA A 31 -7.53 -9.89 -18.83
C ALA A 31 -7.08 -10.58 -17.54
N ALA A 32 -5.78 -10.85 -17.42
CA ALA A 32 -5.20 -11.47 -16.23
C ALA A 32 -5.39 -10.60 -14.98
N LEU A 33 -5.17 -9.28 -15.10
CA LEU A 33 -5.35 -8.32 -14.02
C LEU A 33 -6.78 -8.29 -13.50
N PHE A 34 -7.77 -8.20 -14.39
CA PHE A 34 -9.18 -8.19 -14.00
C PHE A 34 -9.62 -9.53 -13.39
N ALA A 35 -9.13 -10.65 -13.91
CA ALA A 35 -9.41 -11.95 -13.32
C ALA A 35 -8.80 -12.08 -11.91
N ALA A 36 -7.58 -11.58 -11.71
CA ALA A 36 -6.91 -11.61 -10.41
C ALA A 36 -7.64 -10.72 -9.38
N SER A 37 -7.99 -9.48 -9.74
CA SER A 37 -8.74 -8.59 -8.84
C SER A 37 -10.11 -9.17 -8.50
N SER A 38 -10.80 -9.78 -9.48
CA SER A 38 -12.09 -10.43 -9.26
C SER A 38 -12.00 -11.63 -8.29
N ARG A 39 -10.93 -12.43 -8.36
CA ARG A 39 -10.71 -13.56 -7.43
C ARG A 39 -10.38 -13.09 -6.02
N ALA A 40 -9.66 -11.97 -5.91
CA ALA A 40 -9.35 -11.34 -4.64
C ALA A 40 -10.54 -10.59 -4.02
N GLY A 41 -11.63 -10.38 -4.77
CA GLY A 41 -12.82 -9.66 -4.29
C GLY A 41 -12.62 -8.15 -4.13
N ILE A 42 -11.60 -7.57 -4.78
CA ILE A 42 -11.24 -6.14 -4.68
C ILE A 42 -11.24 -5.46 -6.04
N SER A 43 -11.25 -4.12 -6.02
CA SER A 43 -11.21 -3.34 -7.26
C SER A 43 -9.86 -3.51 -7.98
N VAL A 44 -9.83 -3.32 -9.31
CA VAL A 44 -8.57 -3.34 -10.09
C VAL A 44 -7.58 -2.30 -9.55
N ASN A 45 -8.07 -1.12 -9.17
CA ASN A 45 -7.25 -0.05 -8.60
C ASN A 45 -6.59 -0.48 -7.29
N GLU A 46 -7.36 -1.08 -6.40
CA GLU A 46 -6.86 -1.60 -5.13
C GLU A 46 -5.83 -2.71 -5.34
N TYR A 47 -6.12 -3.65 -6.24
CA TYR A 47 -5.20 -4.71 -6.60
C TYR A 47 -3.84 -4.19 -7.10
N VAL A 48 -3.83 -3.19 -7.99
CA VAL A 48 -2.57 -2.66 -8.53
C VAL A 48 -1.78 -1.85 -7.51
N ILE A 49 -2.46 -1.07 -6.66
CA ILE A 49 -1.80 -0.27 -5.63
C ILE A 49 -1.21 -1.19 -4.55
N GLN A 50 -1.95 -2.23 -4.14
CA GLN A 50 -1.45 -3.24 -3.21
C GLN A 50 -0.22 -3.98 -3.76
N ALA A 51 -0.30 -4.49 -5.00
CA ALA A 51 0.82 -5.17 -5.63
C ALA A 51 2.06 -4.26 -5.78
N ALA A 52 1.85 -2.96 -6.06
CA ALA A 52 2.93 -1.98 -6.09
C ALA A 52 3.57 -1.77 -4.71
N GLY A 53 2.76 -1.67 -3.64
CA GLY A 53 3.25 -1.56 -2.28
C GLY A 53 4.05 -2.79 -1.82
N GLU A 54 3.53 -3.99 -2.07
CA GLU A 54 4.25 -5.25 -1.81
C GLU A 54 5.60 -5.28 -2.52
N LYS A 55 5.64 -4.84 -3.79
CA LYS A 55 6.89 -4.75 -4.55
C LYS A 55 7.86 -3.73 -3.96
N LEU A 56 7.38 -2.55 -3.54
CA LEU A 56 8.21 -1.51 -2.93
C LEU A 56 8.82 -1.98 -1.61
N LEU A 57 8.04 -2.64 -0.74
CA LEU A 57 8.52 -3.25 0.50
C LEU A 57 9.60 -4.30 0.23
N ALA A 58 9.36 -5.19 -0.74
CA ALA A 58 10.33 -6.21 -1.14
C ALA A 58 11.65 -5.61 -1.67
N THR A 59 11.62 -4.38 -2.19
CA THR A 59 12.81 -3.62 -2.62
C THR A 59 13.43 -2.74 -1.54
N GLY A 60 12.91 -2.78 -0.30
CA GLY A 60 13.47 -2.09 0.86
C GLY A 60 12.90 -0.69 1.13
N SER A 61 11.83 -0.28 0.44
CA SER A 61 11.12 0.96 0.80
C SER A 61 10.40 0.80 2.14
N GLN A 62 10.26 1.89 2.89
CA GLN A 62 9.56 1.93 4.17
C GLN A 62 8.43 2.94 4.12
N PHE A 63 7.23 2.52 4.48
CA PHE A 63 6.03 3.34 4.61
C PHE A 63 5.07 2.66 5.59
N SER A 64 4.10 3.40 6.15
CA SER A 64 3.24 2.89 7.22
C SER A 64 2.18 1.88 6.76
N GLY A 65 1.78 1.92 5.49
CA GLY A 65 0.83 1.02 4.82
C GLY A 65 0.53 1.52 3.41
N VAL A 66 -0.27 0.79 2.63
CA VAL A 66 -0.61 1.16 1.25
C VAL A 66 -1.85 2.05 1.17
N PHE A 67 -2.95 1.64 1.80
CA PHE A 67 -4.20 2.39 1.90
C PHE A 67 -4.37 2.98 3.28
N GLU A 68 -4.02 2.19 4.30
CA GLU A 68 -4.12 2.56 5.70
C GLU A 68 -2.86 2.10 6.45
N PRO A 69 -2.38 2.85 7.45
CA PRO A 69 -1.28 2.40 8.29
C PRO A 69 -1.54 1.01 8.90
N GLY A 70 -0.63 0.07 8.64
CA GLY A 70 -0.66 -1.30 9.15
C GLY A 70 -1.41 -2.33 8.28
N ASP A 71 -1.87 -1.96 7.09
CA ASP A 71 -2.61 -2.87 6.19
C ASP A 71 -1.74 -3.95 5.51
N ILE A 72 -0.41 -3.79 5.52
CA ILE A 72 0.53 -4.79 5.01
C ILE A 72 1.52 -5.17 6.11
N PRO A 73 1.78 -6.48 6.32
CA PRO A 73 2.81 -6.91 7.26
C PRO A 73 4.18 -6.36 6.82
N SER A 74 4.78 -5.54 7.68
CA SER A 74 6.17 -5.14 7.50
C SER A 74 7.05 -6.40 7.51
N PRO A 75 7.96 -6.59 6.54
CA PRO A 75 8.88 -7.73 6.55
C PRO A 75 9.80 -7.76 7.79
N ALA A 76 9.83 -6.72 8.62
CA ALA A 76 10.52 -6.73 9.91
C ALA A 76 9.75 -7.44 11.05
N ALA A 77 8.49 -7.87 10.83
CA ALA A 77 7.65 -8.48 11.86
C ALA A 77 7.72 -10.03 11.92
N ILE A 78 8.61 -10.66 11.14
CA ILE A 78 8.77 -12.13 11.10
C ILE A 78 9.99 -12.67 11.89
N ASP A 79 10.72 -11.81 12.61
CA ASP A 79 11.81 -12.21 13.53
C ASP A 79 11.41 -12.01 15.00
N GLY A 80 10.30 -12.63 15.43
CA GLY A 80 9.81 -12.64 16.82
C GLY A 80 9.39 -14.02 17.28
#